data_AF-A0A2D4J1T5-F1
#
_entry.id   AF-A0A2D4J1T5-F1
#
_cell.length_a   1.000
_cell.length_b   1.000
_cell.length_c   1.000
_cell.angle_alpha   90.00
_cell.angle_beta   90.00
_cell.angle_gamma   90.00
#
_symmetry.space_group_name_H-M   'P 1'
#
loop_
_entity.id
_entity.type
_entity.pdbx_description
1 polymer ?
#
loop_
_entity_poly.entity_id
_entity_poly.type
_entity_poly.pdbx_seq_one_letter_code
_entity_poly.pdbx_strand_id
1 'polypeptide(L)'
;YRCPATSSVPPRPLNLINFQRMIQCTTRRSAWDFTNYGCYCGAGGSGTPVDDLDRCCKVHDDCYGAAEKYHGCSPKWTLYTSTCSSQTGSVTCKDNGTKCKAFVCNCDRTAA
;
A
#
# COMPACT_ATOMS: atom_id res chain seq x y z
N TYR A 1 -0.16 18.06 17.41
CA TYR A 1 0.31 17.75 16.05
C TYR A 1 -0.90 17.33 15.24
N ARG A 2 -1.39 18.18 14.32
CA ARG A 2 -2.66 17.97 13.61
C ARG A 2 -2.36 18.04 12.11
N CYS A 3 -2.43 16.91 11.44
CA CYS A 3 -2.32 16.83 9.98
C CYS A 3 -3.70 17.14 9.38
N PRO A 4 -3.87 18.22 8.59
CA PRO A 4 -5.12 18.49 7.88
C PRO A 4 -5.13 17.70 6.56
N ALA A 5 -6.13 16.82 6.39
CA ALA A 5 -6.41 16.16 5.11
C ALA A 5 -7.54 16.91 4.37
N THR A 6 -7.31 17.30 3.12
CA THR A 6 -8.33 17.83 2.22
C THR A 6 -8.93 16.68 1.40
N SER A 7 -10.22 16.39 1.60
CA SER A 7 -10.89 15.23 1.00
C SER A 7 -11.64 15.57 -0.29
N SER A 8 -11.13 15.11 -1.44
CA SER A 8 -11.96 14.75 -2.59
C SER A 8 -11.60 13.31 -2.96
N VAL A 9 -12.59 12.41 -3.00
CA VAL A 9 -12.36 10.96 -3.14
C VAL A 9 -12.50 10.56 -4.63
N PRO A 10 -11.39 10.38 -5.37
CA PRO A 10 -11.43 9.85 -6.73
C PRO A 10 -11.80 8.35 -6.75
N PRO A 11 -12.22 7.80 -7.91
CA PRO A 11 -12.48 6.38 -8.07
C PRO A 11 -11.29 5.52 -7.64
N ARG A 12 -11.58 4.41 -6.97
CA ARG A 12 -10.57 3.54 -6.36
C ARG A 12 -9.67 2.91 -7.43
N PRO A 13 -8.34 3.11 -7.36
CA PRO A 13 -7.42 2.46 -8.27
C PRO A 13 -7.49 0.92 -8.17
N LEU A 14 -7.30 0.25 -9.30
CA LEU A 14 -7.39 -1.22 -9.41
C LEU A 14 -6.38 -1.97 -8.51
N ASN A 15 -5.21 -1.39 -8.22
CA ASN A 15 -4.23 -2.05 -7.34
C ASN A 15 -4.65 -2.09 -5.87
N LEU A 16 -5.57 -1.22 -5.41
CA LEU A 16 -6.03 -1.27 -4.01
C LEU A 16 -6.63 -2.63 -3.66
N ILE A 17 -7.22 -3.36 -4.62
CA ILE A 17 -7.78 -4.70 -4.34
C ILE A 17 -6.69 -5.69 -3.94
N ASN A 18 -5.50 -5.64 -4.58
CA ASN A 18 -4.40 -6.52 -4.19
C ASN A 18 -3.88 -6.19 -2.80
N PHE A 19 -3.67 -4.90 -2.52
CA PHE A 19 -3.17 -4.47 -1.22
C PHE A 19 -4.15 -4.77 -0.08
N GLN A 20 -5.46 -4.55 -0.31
CA GLN A 20 -6.50 -4.91 0.65
C GLN A 20 -6.47 -6.40 1.03
N ARG A 21 -6.25 -7.29 0.05
CA ARG A 21 -6.12 -8.73 0.30
C ARG A 21 -4.87 -9.07 1.11
N MET A 22 -3.77 -8.34 0.90
CA MET A 22 -2.55 -8.52 1.70
C MET A 22 -2.78 -8.09 3.14
N ILE A 23 -3.34 -6.90 3.38
CA ILE A 23 -3.66 -6.41 4.73
C ILE A 23 -4.58 -7.39 5.47
N GLN A 24 -5.62 -7.90 4.79
CA GLN A 24 -6.52 -8.88 5.38
C GLN A 24 -5.81 -10.21 5.71
N CYS A 25 -4.84 -10.62 4.90
CA CYS A 25 -4.04 -11.81 5.13
C CYS A 25 -3.17 -11.69 6.39
N THR A 26 -2.43 -10.58 6.51
CA THR A 26 -1.41 -10.35 7.54
C THR A 26 -2.03 -9.96 8.87
N THR A 27 -3.04 -9.09 8.85
CA THR A 27 -3.61 -8.50 10.08
C THR A 27 -4.92 -9.14 10.54
N ARG A 28 -5.60 -9.90 9.67
CA ARG A 28 -6.99 -10.38 9.87
C ARG A 28 -8.03 -9.27 10.03
N ARG A 29 -7.66 -8.03 9.75
CA ARG A 29 -8.52 -6.86 9.83
C ARG A 29 -8.93 -6.39 8.45
N SER A 30 -9.96 -5.57 8.46
CA SER A 30 -10.40 -4.88 7.26
C SER A 30 -9.38 -3.81 6.89
N ALA A 31 -8.98 -3.71 5.62
CA ALA A 31 -8.11 -2.64 5.14
C ALA A 31 -8.70 -1.23 5.38
N TRP A 32 -10.02 -1.15 5.55
CA TRP A 32 -10.74 0.07 5.89
C TRP A 32 -10.36 0.61 7.27
N ASP A 33 -9.95 -0.26 8.19
CA ASP A 33 -9.51 0.13 9.54
C ASP A 33 -8.23 0.98 9.52
N PHE A 34 -7.49 0.95 8.41
CA PHE A 34 -6.22 1.64 8.22
C PHE A 34 -6.33 2.82 7.25
N THR A 35 -7.53 3.10 6.71
CA THR A 35 -7.73 4.17 5.74
C THR A 35 -8.05 5.50 6.44
N ASN A 36 -7.55 6.61 5.90
CA ASN A 36 -7.71 7.97 6.45
C ASN A 36 -7.20 8.11 7.90
N TYR A 37 -6.09 7.43 8.19
CA TYR A 37 -5.42 7.47 9.48
C TYR A 37 -4.14 8.30 9.41
N GLY A 38 -3.85 9.04 10.48
CA GLY A 38 -2.61 9.80 10.60
C GLY A 38 -2.44 10.85 9.49
N CYS A 39 -1.22 10.98 9.01
CA CYS A 39 -0.80 11.95 8.00
C CYS A 39 -0.56 11.32 6.62
N TYR A 40 -0.39 10.00 6.54
CA TYR A 40 0.02 9.28 5.34
C TYR A 40 -0.89 8.10 4.97
N CYS A 41 -1.64 7.51 5.91
CA CYS A 41 -2.53 6.39 5.56
C CYS A 41 -3.80 6.89 4.85
N GLY A 42 -3.73 7.10 3.53
CA GLY A 42 -4.87 7.60 2.76
C GLY A 42 -4.45 8.18 1.41
N ALA A 43 -5.22 9.15 0.90
CA ALA A 43 -4.89 9.85 -0.32
C ALA A 43 -3.96 11.05 -0.03
N GLY A 44 -2.76 11.03 -0.62
CA GLY A 44 -1.74 12.06 -0.39
C GLY A 44 -0.99 11.80 0.92
N GLY A 45 -0.27 12.81 1.42
CA GLY A 45 0.37 12.73 2.73
C GLY A 45 1.46 13.76 2.90
N SER A 46 1.57 14.35 4.09
CA SER A 46 2.59 15.36 4.41
C SER A 46 2.78 15.52 5.92
N GLY A 47 3.94 16.03 6.33
CA GLY A 47 4.26 16.29 7.73
C GLY A 47 5.05 15.16 8.38
N THR A 48 4.86 14.99 9.69
CA THR A 48 5.57 13.98 10.49
C THR A 48 4.61 12.85 10.84
N PRO A 49 4.97 11.57 10.62
CA PRO A 49 4.13 10.44 11.02
C PRO A 49 3.74 10.52 12.49
N VAL A 50 2.46 10.29 12.80
CA VAL A 50 1.95 10.40 14.18
C VAL A 50 2.31 9.21 15.07
N ASP A 51 2.54 8.04 14.46
CA ASP A 51 2.95 6.81 15.11
C ASP A 51 3.61 5.83 14.11
N ASP A 52 3.82 4.58 14.54
CA ASP A 52 4.45 3.55 13.72
C ASP A 52 3.56 3.10 12.54
N LEU A 53 2.24 3.08 12.71
CA LEU A 53 1.32 2.74 11.62
C LEU A 53 1.38 3.80 10.51
N ASP A 54 1.34 5.08 10.89
CA ASP A 54 1.45 6.19 9.96
C ASP A 54 2.84 6.22 9.29
N ARG A 55 3.89 5.77 9.99
CA ARG A 55 5.22 5.59 9.39
C ARG A 55 5.23 4.48 8.35
N CYS A 56 4.53 3.37 8.56
CA CYS A 56 4.38 2.33 7.55
C CYS A 56 3.71 2.87 6.29
N CYS A 57 2.65 3.68 6.43
CA CYS A 57 1.98 4.32 5.29
C CYS A 57 2.91 5.31 4.56
N LYS A 58 3.71 6.08 5.30
CA LYS A 58 4.72 6.94 4.67
C LYS A 58 5.73 6.12 3.84
N VAL A 59 6.25 5.03 4.38
CA VAL A 59 7.20 4.16 3.67
C VAL A 59 6.55 3.53 2.43
N HIS A 60 5.26 3.19 2.51
CA HIS A 60 4.47 2.70 1.38
C HIS A 60 4.35 3.75 0.27
N ASP A 61 3.98 4.99 0.62
CA ASP A 61 3.93 6.13 -0.30
C ASP A 61 5.28 6.40 -0.96
N ASP A 62 6.37 6.40 -0.18
CA ASP A 62 7.73 6.59 -0.68
C ASP A 62 8.09 5.46 -1.68
N CYS A 63 7.68 4.21 -1.41
CA CYS A 63 7.89 3.07 -2.30
C CYS A 63 7.13 3.22 -3.62
N TYR A 64 5.87 3.66 -3.58
CA TYR A 64 5.09 3.97 -4.78
C TYR A 64 5.71 5.11 -5.58
N GLY A 65 6.16 6.18 -4.91
CA GLY A 65 6.88 7.28 -5.55
C GLY A 65 8.17 6.82 -6.23
N ALA A 66 8.90 5.88 -5.62
CA ALA A 66 10.08 5.27 -6.22
C ALA A 66 9.73 4.42 -7.46
N ALA A 67 8.62 3.66 -7.41
CA ALA A 67 8.13 2.88 -8.55
C ALA A 67 7.80 3.78 -9.75
N GLU A 68 7.13 4.91 -9.51
CA GLU A 68 6.80 5.91 -10.54
C GLU A 68 8.07 6.57 -11.08
N LYS A 69 8.88 7.15 -10.18
CA LYS A 69 10.04 7.99 -10.55
C LYS A 69 11.18 7.22 -11.21
N TYR A 70 11.51 6.03 -10.70
CA TYR A 70 12.73 5.31 -11.11
C TYR A 70 12.44 4.12 -12.01
N HIS A 71 11.20 3.64 -12.08
CA HIS A 71 10.83 2.46 -12.84
C HIS A 71 9.72 2.70 -13.85
N GLY A 72 9.16 3.92 -13.93
CA GLY A 72 8.09 4.26 -14.86
C GLY A 72 6.83 3.42 -14.63
N CYS A 73 6.64 2.92 -13.41
CA CYS A 73 5.52 2.08 -13.06
C CYS A 73 4.32 2.92 -12.65
N SER A 74 3.12 2.37 -12.83
CA SER A 74 1.88 2.98 -12.36
C SER A 74 1.36 2.19 -11.15
N PRO A 75 1.90 2.37 -9.93
CA PRO A 75 1.64 1.49 -8.79
C PRO A 75 0.16 1.41 -8.43
N LYS A 76 -0.58 2.52 -8.54
CA LYS A 76 -2.03 2.55 -8.32
C LYS A 76 -2.84 1.68 -9.32
N TRP A 77 -2.28 1.42 -10.50
CA TRP A 77 -2.94 0.69 -11.59
C TRP A 77 -2.29 -0.66 -11.93
N THR A 78 -1.14 -0.97 -11.34
CA THR A 78 -0.37 -2.18 -11.65
C THR A 78 -0.94 -3.36 -10.89
N LEU A 79 -1.68 -4.23 -11.58
CA LEU A 79 -2.16 -5.49 -11.02
C LEU A 79 -1.06 -6.55 -10.99
N TYR A 80 -0.89 -7.20 -9.84
CA TYR A 80 0.08 -8.28 -9.65
C TYR A 80 -0.61 -9.49 -9.01
N THR A 81 0.12 -10.61 -8.95
CA THR A 81 -0.32 -11.85 -8.28
C THR A 81 0.50 -12.09 -7.02
N SER A 82 -0.18 -12.46 -5.95
CA SER A 82 0.41 -12.84 -4.66
C SER A 82 -0.29 -14.07 -4.08
N THR A 83 0.35 -14.73 -3.12
CA THR A 83 -0.25 -15.76 -2.28
C THR A 83 -0.27 -15.33 -0.83
N CYS A 84 -1.27 -15.81 -0.10
CA CYS A 84 -1.40 -15.66 1.34
C CYS A 84 -1.26 -17.03 2.00
N SER A 85 -0.32 -17.18 2.92
CA SER A 85 -0.28 -18.32 3.83
C SER A 85 -1.22 -18.04 5.00
N SER A 86 -2.42 -18.62 4.93
CA SER A 86 -3.45 -18.43 5.94
C SER A 86 -3.09 -18.98 7.33
N GLN A 87 -2.04 -19.80 7.46
CA GLN A 87 -1.57 -20.26 8.78
C GLN A 87 -0.61 -19.27 9.44
N THR A 88 0.24 -18.63 8.66
CA THR A 88 1.30 -17.73 9.17
C THR A 88 0.97 -16.25 9.02
N GLY A 89 -0.07 -15.92 8.25
CA GLY A 89 -0.34 -14.53 7.83
C GLY A 89 0.71 -13.99 6.85
N SER A 90 1.53 -14.85 6.26
CA SER A 90 2.62 -14.41 5.38
C SER A 90 2.17 -14.25 3.94
N VAL A 91 2.53 -13.11 3.33
CA VAL A 91 2.28 -12.83 1.92
C VAL A 91 3.54 -13.12 1.10
N THR A 92 3.37 -13.75 -0.06
CA THR A 92 4.45 -13.94 -1.05
C THR A 92 4.05 -13.37 -2.40
N CYS A 93 4.89 -12.52 -2.96
CA CYS A 93 4.75 -12.05 -4.34
C CYS A 93 5.11 -13.17 -5.31
N LYS A 94 4.20 -13.53 -6.23
CA LYS A 94 4.50 -14.52 -7.26
C LYS A 94 5.42 -13.94 -8.33
N ASP A 95 5.92 -14.80 -9.21
CA ASP A 95 6.54 -14.32 -10.45
C ASP A 95 5.50 -13.54 -11.24
N ASN A 96 5.78 -12.25 -11.33
CA ASN A 96 4.86 -11.23 -11.77
C ASN A 96 5.14 -10.83 -13.21
N GLY A 97 6.12 -11.46 -13.87
CA GLY A 97 6.44 -11.33 -15.30
C GLY A 97 6.92 -9.94 -15.75
N THR A 98 6.80 -8.91 -14.91
CA THR A 98 7.29 -7.56 -15.17
C THR A 98 7.90 -6.95 -13.92
N LYS A 99 8.90 -6.08 -14.13
CA LYS A 99 9.55 -5.32 -13.06
C LYS A 99 8.55 -4.51 -12.24
N CYS A 100 7.58 -3.86 -12.88
CA CYS A 100 6.58 -3.07 -12.18
C CYS A 100 5.68 -3.92 -11.28
N LYS A 101 5.18 -5.04 -11.77
CA LYS A 101 4.32 -5.92 -10.96
C LYS A 101 5.10 -6.49 -9.76
N ALA A 102 6.35 -6.89 -9.95
CA ALA A 102 7.19 -7.37 -8.87
C ALA A 102 7.52 -6.28 -7.84
N PHE A 103 7.86 -5.07 -8.30
CA PHE A 103 8.22 -3.95 -7.44
C PHE A 103 7.02 -3.48 -6.61
N VAL A 104 5.88 -3.25 -7.27
CA VAL A 104 4.64 -2.79 -6.62
C VAL A 104 4.11 -3.84 -5.64
N CYS A 105 4.18 -5.13 -6.00
CA CYS A 105 3.81 -6.20 -5.08
C CYS A 105 4.66 -6.18 -3.80
N ASN A 106 5.97 -5.92 -3.91
CA ASN A 106 6.84 -5.86 -2.74
C ASN A 106 6.58 -4.60 -1.90
N CYS A 107 6.26 -3.46 -2.50
CA CYS A 107 5.79 -2.28 -1.74
C CYS A 107 4.57 -2.65 -0.89
N ASP A 108 3.57 -3.28 -1.49
CA ASP A 108 2.32 -3.65 -0.82
C ASP A 108 2.54 -4.76 0.23
N ARG A 109 3.44 -5.72 -0.05
CA ARG A 109 3.82 -6.79 0.89
C ARG A 109 4.52 -6.25 2.13
N THR A 110 5.39 -5.24 1.99
CA THR A 110 6.11 -4.66 3.12
C THR A 110 5.21 -3.78 3.99
N ALA A 111 4.17 -3.18 3.40
CA ALA A 111 3.23 -2.33 4.12
C ALA A 111 2.09 -3.10 4.80
N ALA A 112 1.76 -4.31 4.30
CA ALA A 112 0.72 -5.18 4.86
C ALA A 112 1.23 -5.99 6.05
#